data_AF-A0A4Y8SL08-F1
#
_entry.id   AF-A0A4Y8SL08-F1
#
_cell.length_a   1.000
_cell.length_b   1.000
_cell.length_c   1.000
_cell.angle_alpha   90.00
_cell.angle_beta   90.00
_cell.angle_gamma   90.00
#
_symmetry.space_group_name_H-M   'P 1'
#
loop_
_entity.id
_entity.type
_entity.pdbx_description
1 polymer ?
#
loop_
_entity_poly.entity_id
_entity_poly.type
_entity_poly.pdbx_seq_one_letter_code
_entity_poly.pdbx_strand_id
1 'polypeptide(L)'
;RGYLPLGKDWAITQEKSNKGAGFPMLHIHIMNIKGWLRGVHHQCGDHRLQQYLDEYHFRFNRRGFLSSIFDKLITKMTEAQPRNYKMIKCELNT
;
A
#
# COMPACT_ATOMS: atom_id res chain seq x y z
N ARG A 1 11.09 -18.55 16.41
CA ARG A 1 9.72 -19.06 16.67
C ARG A 1 8.78 -17.88 16.40
N GLY A 2 8.04 -17.92 15.28
CA GLY A 2 7.30 -16.77 14.74
C GLY A 2 5.98 -16.50 15.46
N TYR A 3 4.86 -16.54 14.74
CA TYR A 3 3.50 -16.20 15.20
C TYR A 3 2.88 -17.11 16.28
N LEU A 4 3.66 -18.00 16.91
CA LEU A 4 3.19 -18.89 17.99
C LEU A 4 2.60 -18.15 19.20
N PRO A 5 3.10 -16.97 19.62
CA PRO A 5 2.51 -16.22 20.74
C PRO A 5 1.08 -15.75 20.49
N LEU A 6 0.67 -15.54 19.23
CA LEU A 6 -0.67 -15.03 18.89
C LEU A 6 -1.79 -16.00 19.23
N GLY A 7 -1.48 -17.30 19.36
CA GLY A 7 -2.46 -18.31 19.78
C GLY A 7 -2.91 -18.17 21.23
N LYS A 8 -2.24 -17.33 22.04
CA LYS A 8 -2.71 -17.00 23.40
C LYS A 8 -3.90 -16.07 23.39
N ASP A 9 -3.89 -15.09 22.48
CA ASP A 9 -4.88 -14.01 22.43
C ASP A 9 -6.00 -14.31 21.42
N TRP A 10 -5.75 -15.18 20.45
CA TRP A 10 -6.66 -15.45 19.33
C TRP A 10 -6.84 -16.95 19.07
N ALA A 11 -8.07 -17.36 18.78
CA ALA A 11 -8.39 -18.71 18.32
C ALA A 11 -8.01 -18.88 16.84
N ILE A 12 -6.72 -19.07 16.57
CA ILE A 12 -6.17 -19.21 15.21
C ILE A 12 -5.57 -20.60 14.98
N THR A 13 -5.85 -21.17 13.81
CA THR A 13 -5.22 -22.41 13.35
C THR A 13 -4.05 -22.07 12.45
N GLN A 14 -2.84 -22.56 12.78
CA GLN A 14 -1.67 -22.41 11.90
C GLN A 14 -1.61 -23.55 10.90
N GLU A 15 -1.65 -23.20 9.62
CA GLU A 15 -1.43 -24.15 8.53
C GLU A 15 -0.07 -23.92 7.88
N LYS A 16 0.57 -25.01 7.43
CA LYS A 16 1.84 -24.89 6.69
C LYS A 16 1.56 -24.24 5.34
N SER A 17 2.36 -23.23 4.97
CA SER A 17 2.15 -22.43 3.74
C SER A 17 2.32 -23.19 2.42
N ASN A 18 2.61 -24.50 2.45
CA ASN A 18 2.93 -25.33 1.29
C ASN A 18 3.91 -24.66 0.32
N LYS A 19 5.10 -24.30 0.81
CA LYS A 19 6.13 -23.54 0.04
C LYS A 19 5.60 -22.23 -0.58
N GLY A 20 4.61 -21.60 0.05
CA GLY A 20 3.97 -20.38 -0.43
C GLY A 20 2.75 -20.61 -1.33
N ALA A 21 2.45 -21.83 -1.76
CA ALA A 21 1.28 -22.11 -2.62
C ALA A 21 -0.07 -21.87 -1.94
N GLY A 22 -0.12 -21.76 -0.60
CA GLY A 22 -1.35 -21.53 0.15
C GLY A 22 -1.98 -20.15 -0.02
N PHE A 23 -1.29 -19.18 -0.64
CA PHE A 23 -1.76 -17.79 -0.73
C PHE A 23 -1.72 -17.22 -2.17
N PRO A 24 -2.42 -17.83 -3.13
CA PRO A 24 -2.36 -17.41 -4.54
C PRO A 24 -2.77 -15.93 -4.73
N MET A 25 -3.79 -15.49 -4.02
CA MET A 25 -4.26 -14.09 -4.08
C MET A 25 -3.24 -13.10 -3.54
N LEU A 26 -2.51 -13.46 -2.48
CA LEU A 26 -1.46 -12.61 -1.93
C LEU A 26 -0.31 -12.45 -2.93
N HIS A 27 0.11 -13.54 -3.59
CA HIS A 27 1.15 -13.48 -4.62
C HIS A 27 0.74 -12.59 -5.79
N ILE A 28 -0.50 -12.72 -6.27
CA ILE A 28 -1.04 -11.85 -7.32
C ILE A 28 -1.04 -10.40 -6.87
N HIS A 29 -1.45 -10.13 -5.63
CA HIS A 29 -1.45 -8.77 -5.09
C HIS A 29 -0.04 -8.17 -5.02
N ILE A 30 0.93 -8.93 -4.52
CA ILE A 30 2.35 -8.52 -4.47
C ILE A 30 2.91 -8.29 -5.88
N MET A 31 2.59 -9.15 -6.85
CA MET A 31 2.99 -8.98 -8.24
C MET A 31 2.39 -7.70 -8.85
N ASN A 32 1.13 -7.41 -8.58
CA ASN A 32 0.48 -6.19 -9.08
C ASN A 32 1.09 -4.92 -8.49
N ILE A 33 1.37 -4.89 -7.18
CA ILE A 33 2.09 -3.77 -6.54
C ILE A 33 3.47 -3.59 -7.20
N LYS A 34 4.21 -4.69 -7.35
CA LYS A 34 5.55 -4.69 -7.96
C LYS A 34 5.54 -4.18 -9.41
N GLY A 35 4.54 -4.56 -10.20
CA GLY A 35 4.39 -4.11 -11.58
C GLY A 35 4.01 -2.63 -11.66
N TRP A 36 3.06 -2.21 -10.84
CA TRP A 36 2.64 -0.80 -10.75
C TRP A 36 3.80 0.11 -10.34
N LEU A 37 4.54 -0.27 -9.30
CA LEU A 37 5.65 0.51 -8.76
C LEU A 37 6.74 0.75 -9.81
N ARG A 38 7.11 -0.30 -10.58
CA ARG A 38 8.09 -0.22 -11.68
C ARG A 38 7.60 0.58 -12.88
N GLY A 39 6.29 0.58 -13.15
CA GLY A 39 5.70 1.24 -14.31
C GLY A 39 5.44 2.73 -14.10
N VAL A 40 5.17 3.16 -12.87
CA VAL A 40 4.80 4.55 -12.55
C VAL A 40 6.00 5.36 -12.08
N HIS A 41 6.88 4.78 -11.24
CA HIS A 41 7.98 5.51 -10.61
C HIS A 41 9.32 5.13 -11.24
N HIS A 42 10.12 6.13 -11.63
CA HIS A 42 11.45 5.92 -12.20
C HIS A 42 12.47 5.45 -11.15
N GLN A 43 12.41 5.99 -9.93
CA GLN A 43 13.22 5.60 -8.79
C GLN A 43 12.33 5.49 -7.55
N CYS A 44 12.45 4.38 -6.82
CA CYS A 44 11.69 4.14 -5.59
C CYS A 44 12.66 4.16 -4.42
N GLY A 45 12.48 5.12 -3.51
CA GLY A 45 13.26 5.20 -2.27
C GLY A 45 12.52 4.52 -1.13
N ASP A 46 13.23 3.78 -0.30
CA ASP A 46 12.66 3.06 0.85
C ASP A 46 11.94 4.00 1.84
N HIS A 47 12.43 5.25 1.96
CA HIS A 47 11.83 6.30 2.79
C HIS A 47 10.39 6.67 2.37
N ARG A 48 9.96 6.32 1.15
CA ARG A 48 8.61 6.61 0.62
C ARG A 48 7.74 5.37 0.48
N LEU A 49 8.18 4.20 0.95
CA LEU A 49 7.45 2.95 0.75
C LEU A 49 5.98 3.06 1.17
N GLN A 50 5.71 3.67 2.32
CA GLN A 50 4.33 3.85 2.79
C GLN A 50 3.50 4.72 1.84
N GLN A 51 4.06 5.81 1.31
CA GLN A 51 3.37 6.70 0.38
C GLN A 51 3.02 5.99 -0.93
N TYR A 52 3.95 5.17 -1.45
CA TYR A 52 3.69 4.34 -2.63
C TYR A 52 2.57 3.33 -2.37
N LEU A 53 2.56 2.70 -1.19
CA LEU A 53 1.50 1.78 -0.81
C LEU A 53 0.15 2.49 -0.66
N ASP A 54 0.11 3.66 -0.04
CA ASP A 54 -1.11 4.44 0.14
C ASP A 54 -1.71 4.84 -1.21
N GLU A 55 -0.88 5.30 -2.16
CA GLU A 55 -1.32 5.62 -3.53
C GLU A 55 -1.83 4.36 -4.25
N TYR A 56 -1.08 3.27 -4.19
CA TYR A 56 -1.50 2.01 -4.81
C TYR A 56 -2.85 1.55 -4.30
N HIS A 57 -3.05 1.54 -2.97
CA HIS A 57 -4.31 1.08 -2.36
C HIS A 57 -5.46 2.05 -2.64
N PHE A 58 -5.21 3.36 -2.68
CA PHE A 58 -6.21 4.33 -3.10
C PHE A 58 -6.78 4.00 -4.49
N ARG A 59 -5.89 3.66 -5.44
CA ARG A 59 -6.22 3.29 -6.82
C ARG A 59 -6.84 1.90 -6.89
N PHE A 60 -6.26 0.91 -6.23
CA PHE A 60 -6.71 -0.48 -6.22
C PHE A 60 -8.15 -0.60 -5.69
N ASN A 61 -8.44 0.04 -4.56
CA ASN A 61 -9.77 0.04 -3.94
C ASN A 61 -10.85 0.73 -4.80
N ARG A 62 -10.45 1.61 -5.72
CA ARG A 62 -11.34 2.36 -6.62
C ARG A 62 -11.28 1.90 -8.07
N ARG A 63 -10.58 0.81 -8.37
CA ARG A 63 -10.43 0.29 -9.74
C ARG A 63 -11.79 -0.02 -10.41
N GLY A 64 -12.81 -0.37 -9.62
CA GLY A 64 -14.18 -0.57 -10.11
C GLY A 64 -15.01 0.72 -10.29
N PHE A 65 -14.51 1.87 -9.83
CA PHE A 65 -15.23 3.14 -9.77
C PHE A 65 -14.41 4.29 -10.39
N LEU A 66 -13.83 4.03 -11.58
CA LEU A 66 -12.91 4.95 -12.24
C LEU A 66 -13.54 6.32 -12.56
N SER A 67 -14.85 6.38 -12.81
CA SER A 67 -15.56 7.65 -13.04
C SER A 67 -15.47 8.60 -11.85
N SER A 68 -15.40 8.08 -10.62
CA SER A 68 -15.41 8.87 -9.39
C SER A 68 -14.04 9.09 -8.75
N ILE A 69 -12.99 8.45 -9.30
CA ILE A 69 -11.66 8.45 -8.66
C ILE A 69 -11.07 9.87 -8.59
N PHE A 70 -11.29 10.66 -9.63
CA PHE A 70 -10.81 12.03 -9.72
C PHE A 70 -11.52 12.93 -8.71
N ASP A 71 -12.85 12.89 -8.67
CA ASP A 71 -13.64 13.68 -7.72
C ASP A 71 -13.24 13.38 -6.28
N LYS A 72 -13.06 12.09 -5.94
CA LYS A 72 -12.61 11.68 -4.60
C LYS A 72 -11.20 12.16 -4.28
N LEU A 73 -10.30 12.20 -5.26
CA LEU A 73 -8.97 12.74 -5.07
C LEU A 73 -9.04 14.24 -4.74
N ILE A 74 -9.82 15.02 -5.49
CA ILE A 74 -10.00 16.45 -5.24
C ILE A 74 -10.65 16.70 -3.88
N THR A 75 -11.72 15.97 -3.54
CA THR A 75 -12.35 16.09 -2.20
C THR A 75 -11.34 15.86 -1.08
N LYS A 76 -10.51 14.82 -1.20
CA LYS A 76 -9.47 14.53 -0.20
C LYS A 76 -8.40 15.61 -0.13
N MET A 77 -8.02 16.18 -1.28
CA MET A 77 -7.09 17.30 -1.33
C MET A 77 -7.65 18.55 -0.64
N THR A 78 -8.94 18.85 -0.81
CA THR A 78 -9.58 20.00 -0.16
C THR A 78 -9.80 19.81 1.34
N GLU A 79 -9.99 18.57 1.79
CA GLU A 79 -10.11 18.23 3.23
C GLU A 79 -8.76 18.19 3.95
N ALA A 80 -7.66 17.97 3.22
CA ALA A 80 -6.34 17.86 3.80
C ALA A 80 -5.79 19.22 4.25
N GLN A 81 -4.99 19.22 5.31
CA GLN A 81 -4.30 20.43 5.75
C GLN A 81 -3.29 20.89 4.69
N PRO A 82 -3.26 22.20 4.37
CA PRO A 82 -2.33 22.73 3.38
C PRO A 82 -0.89 22.56 3.88
N ARG A 83 -0.06 21.90 3.06
CA ARG A 83 1.38 21.76 3.33
C ARG A 83 2.14 22.90 2.66
N ASN A 84 2.98 23.57 3.45
CA ASN A 84 3.87 24.60 2.92
C ASN A 84 5.11 23.96 2.24
N TYR A 85 5.78 24.72 1.39
CA TYR A 85 6.96 24.25 0.66
C TYR A 85 8.10 23.76 1.57
N LYS A 86 8.27 24.38 2.75
CA LYS A 86 9.31 24.00 3.72
C LYS A 86 9.07 22.58 4.25
N MET A 87 7.83 22.22 4.52
CA MET A 87 7.44 20.88 4.98
C MET A 87 7.68 19.82 3.89
N ILE A 88 7.37 20.15 2.63
CA ILE A 88 7.57 19.24 1.49
C ILE A 88 9.06 18.96 1.27
N LYS A 89 9.92 19.98 1.39
CA LYS A 89 11.37 19.83 1.20
C LYS A 89 12.03 19.00 2.31
N CYS A 90 11.50 19.01 3.53
CA CYS A 90 12.01 18.19 4.63
C CYS A 90 11.81 16.69 4.34
N GLU A 91 10.63 16.30 3.83
CA GLU A 91 10.29 14.91 3.47
C GLU A 91 11.09 14.33 2.28
N LEU A 92 11.77 15.17 1.49
CA LEU A 92 12.59 14.74 0.35
C LEU A 92 14.07 14.51 0.71
N ASN A 93 14.54 15.07 1.82
CA ASN A 93 15.94 15.05 2.24
C ASN A 93 16.21 14.17 3.48
N THR A 94 15.20 13.38 3.90
CA THR A 94 15.30 12.37 4.97
C THR A 94 15.18 11.00 4.32
#